data_AF-A0A0D0FPL3-F1
#
_entry.id   AF-A0A0D0FPL3-F1
#
_cell.length_a   1.000
_cell.length_b   1.000
_cell.length_c   1.000
_cell.angle_alpha   90.00
_cell.angle_beta   90.00
_cell.angle_gamma   90.00
#
_symmetry.space_group_name_H-M   'P 1'
#
loop_
_entity.id
_entity.type
_entity.pdbx_description
1 polymer ?
#
loop_
_entity_poly.entity_id
_entity_poly.type
_entity_poly.pdbx_seq_one_letter_code
_entity_poly.pdbx_strand_id
1 'polypeptide(L)' 'MRHVGKVFGLLLDFATLSEKSRREFLTMMNEFLVMSPLQKRRAINEWKSRLEDGSRDLSVDPTRR' A
#
# COMPACT_ATOMS: atom_id res chain seq x y z
N MET A 1 -16.59 -6.10 -16.21
CA MET A 1 -15.72 -4.91 -16.36
C MET A 1 -15.29 -4.25 -15.03
N ARG A 2 -16.07 -4.25 -13.94
CA ARG A 2 -15.68 -3.55 -12.68
C ARG A 2 -14.32 -3.95 -12.09
N HIS A 3 -13.93 -5.22 -12.18
CA HIS A 3 -12.61 -5.69 -11.73
C HIS A 3 -11.45 -5.12 -12.56
N VAL A 4 -11.66 -5.00 -13.88
CA VAL A 4 -10.67 -4.46 -14.82
C VAL A 4 -10.40 -2.98 -14.51
N GLY A 5 -11.44 -2.21 -14.17
CA GLY A 5 -11.28 -0.81 -13.75
C GLY A 5 -10.41 -0.66 -12.49
N LYS A 6 -10.55 -1.55 -11.51
CA LYS A 6 -9.69 -1.56 -10.31
C LYS A 6 -8.23 -1.89 -10.66
N VAL A 7 -8.01 -2.84 -11.57
CA VAL A 7 -6.66 -3.20 -12.03
C VAL A 7 -6.01 -2.02 -12.75
N PHE A 8 -6.74 -1.34 -13.64
CA PHE A 8 -6.21 -0.14 -14.31
C PHE A 8 -5.92 1.00 -13.36
N GLY A 9 -6.77 1.24 -12.35
CA GLY A 9 -6.49 2.23 -11.30
C GLY A 9 -5.15 1.96 -10.60
N LEU A 10 -4.93 0.72 -10.16
CA LEU A 10 -3.67 0.32 -9.52
C LEU A 10 -2.45 0.48 -10.44
N LEU A 11 -2.59 0.19 -11.73
CA LEU A 11 -1.51 0.36 -12.70
C LEU A 11 -1.17 1.83 -12.95
N LEU A 12 -2.17 2.71 -12.94
CA LEU A 12 -1.98 4.15 -13.05
C LEU A 12 -1.29 4.70 -11.80
N ASP A 13 -1.76 4.34 -10.61
CA ASP A 13 -1.12 4.74 -9.34
C ASP A 13 0.34 4.29 -9.29
N PHE A 14 0.61 3.04 -9.68
CA PHE A 14 1.98 2.52 -9.80
C PHE A 14 2.84 3.34 -10.78
N ALA A 15 2.28 3.78 -11.91
CA ALA A 15 3.00 4.57 -12.90
C ALA A 15 3.41 5.96 -12.37
N THR A 16 2.70 6.51 -11.38
CA THR A 16 3.05 7.80 -10.75
C THR A 16 4.24 7.71 -9.77
N LEU A 17 4.61 6.50 -9.34
CA LEU A 17 5.69 6.30 -8.38
C LEU A 17 7.06 6.63 -8.97
N SER A 18 7.99 7.06 -8.11
CA SER A 18 9.42 7.17 -8.47
C SER A 18 9.98 5.80 -8.88
N GLU A 19 11.08 5.78 -9.64
CA GLU A 19 11.71 4.51 -10.06
C GLU A 19 12.12 3.64 -8.86
N LYS A 20 12.61 4.27 -7.78
CA LYS A 20 12.93 3.59 -6.52
C LYS A 20 11.67 2.96 -5.90
N SER A 21 10.60 3.72 -5.75
CA SER A 21 9.34 3.24 -5.17
C SER A 21 8.67 2.18 -6.04
N ARG A 22 8.80 2.25 -7.38
CA ARG A 22 8.34 1.18 -8.29
C ARG A 22 9.09 -0.13 -8.04
N ARG A 23 10.41 -0.09 -7.86
CA ARG A 23 11.19 -1.29 -7.49
C ARG A 23 10.73 -1.89 -6.17
N GLU A 24 10.58 -1.05 -5.14
CA GLU A 24 10.09 -1.48 -3.83
C GLU A 24 8.70 -2.12 -3.91
N PHE A 25 7.78 -1.52 -4.67
CA PHE A 25 6.45 -2.07 -4.93
C PHE A 25 6.52 -3.46 -5.56
N LEU A 26 7.32 -3.62 -6.62
CA LEU A 26 7.47 -4.92 -7.31
C LEU A 26 8.09 -5.99 -6.40
N THR A 27 9.07 -5.62 -5.57
CA THR A 27 9.64 -6.56 -4.58
C THR A 27 8.57 -7.03 -3.59
N MET A 28 7.82 -6.11 -2.97
CA MET A 28 6.75 -6.45 -2.04
C MET A 28 5.66 -7.30 -2.69
N MET A 29 5.31 -7.00 -3.95
CA MET A 29 4.32 -7.78 -4.70
C MET A 29 4.83 -9.20 -4.98
N ASN A 30 6.08 -9.35 -5.42
CA ASN A 30 6.68 -10.66 -5.67
C ASN A 30 6.72 -11.51 -4.39
N GLU A 31 7.15 -10.92 -3.28
CA GLU A 31 7.14 -11.57 -1.96
C GLU A 31 5.73 -11.99 -1.57
N PHE A 32 4.75 -11.09 -1.71
CA PHE A 32 3.36 -11.39 -1.40
C PHE A 32 2.83 -12.56 -2.22
N LEU A 33 3.15 -12.66 -3.52
CA LEU A 33 2.67 -13.74 -4.37
C LEU A 33 3.13 -15.12 -3.89
N VAL A 34 4.38 -15.23 -3.42
CA VAL A 34 4.99 -16.50 -2.96
C VAL A 34 4.70 -16.85 -1.49
N MET A 35 4.18 -15.91 -0.70
CA MET A 35 3.80 -16.16 0.70
C MET A 35 2.72 -17.24 0.83
N SER A 36 2.84 -18.04 1.91
CA SER A 36 1.78 -18.95 2.35
C SER A 36 0.52 -18.18 2.78
N PRO A 37 -0.67 -18.83 2.83
CA PRO A 37 -1.91 -18.17 3.24
C PRO A 37 -1.82 -17.48 4.62
N LEU A 38 -1.12 -18.10 5.57
CA LEU A 38 -0.93 -17.53 6.91
C LEU A 38 -0.06 -16.26 6.87
N GLN A 39 1.02 -16.27 6.08
CA GLN A 39 1.89 -15.11 5.90
C GLN A 39 1.14 -13.97 5.20
N LYS A 40 0.37 -14.26 4.14
CA LYS A 40 -0.48 -13.27 3.46
C LYS A 40 -1.44 -12.58 4.42
N ARG A 41 -2.12 -13.34 5.28
CA ARG A 41 -3.05 -12.78 6.28
C ARG A 41 -2.34 -11.84 7.26
N ARG A 42 -1.15 -12.20 7.73
CA ARG A 42 -0.35 -11.35 8.62
C ARG A 42 0.09 -10.06 7.92
N ALA A 43 0.63 -10.17 6.71
CA ALA A 43 1.06 -9.02 5.91
C ALA A 43 -0.09 -8.04 5.64
N ILE A 44 -1.28 -8.54 5.28
CA ILE A 44 -2.46 -7.68 5.06
C ILE A 44 -2.85 -6.92 6.34
N ASN A 45 -2.82 -7.58 7.51
CA ASN A 45 -3.15 -6.93 8.77
C ASN A 45 -2.10 -5.86 9.13
N GLU A 46 -0.83 -6.14 8.90
CA GLU A 46 0.27 -5.18 9.10
C GLU A 46 0.12 -3.95 8.20
N TRP A 47 -0.17 -4.14 6.92
CA TRP A 47 -0.36 -3.02 5.98
C TRP A 47 -1.54 -2.13 6.36
N LYS A 48 -2.64 -2.74 6.83
CA LYS A 48 -3.80 -1.98 7.34
C LYS A 48 -3.42 -1.13 8.55
N SER A 49 -2.71 -1.71 9.53
CA SER A 49 -2.23 -0.96 10.71
C SER A 49 -1.39 0.24 10.29
N ARG A 50 -0.43 0.06 9.37
CA ARG A 50 0.45 1.14 8.91
C ARG A 50 -0.31 2.29 8.24
N LEU A 51 -1.38 1.99 7.50
CA LEU A 51 -2.25 3.00 6.89
C LEU A 51 -3.05 3.77 7.95
N GLU A 52 -3.56 3.07 8.97
CA GLU A 52 -4.29 3.69 10.09
C GLU A 52 -3.38 4.56 10.97
N ASP A 53 -2.15 4.11 11.22
CA ASP A 53 -1.16 4.84 12.02
C ASP A 53 -0.61 6.07 11.28
N GLY A 54 -0.28 5.95 9.98
CA GLY A 54 0.15 7.08 9.15
C GLY A 54 -0.92 8.15 8.96
N SER A 55 -2.20 7.81 9.11
CA SER A 55 -3.31 8.77 9.09
C SER A 55 -3.41 9.62 10.36
N ARG A 56 -2.84 9.18 11.49
CA ARG A 56 -2.89 9.92 12.77
C ARG A 56 -1.86 11.04 12.85
N ASP A 57 -0.70 10.85 12.22
CA ASP A 57 0.38 11.86 12.21
C ASP A 57 0.06 13.12 11.38
N LEU A 58 -0.92 13.06 10.49
CA LEU A 58 -1.41 14.22 9.73
C LEU A 58 -2.52 15.00 10.45
N SER A 59 -2.93 14.58 11.65
CA SER A 59 -4.00 15.23 12.43
C SER A 59 -3.53 16.19 13.54
N VAL A 60 -2.23 16.48 13.62
CA VAL A 60 -1.71 17.50 14.55
C VAL A 60 -2.05 18.90 14.00
N ASP A 61 -3.20 19.40 14.44
CA ASP A 61 -3.65 20.79 14.25
C ASP A 61 -2.61 21.77 14.84
N PRO A 62 -2.02 22.68 14.04
CA PRO A 62 -1.04 23.66 14.53
C PRO A 62 -1.69 24.88 15.20
N THR A 63 -2.97 24.83 15.58
CA THR A 63 -3.68 26.00 16.12
C THR A 63 -4.03 25.85 17.60
N ARG A 64 -3.03 26.03 18.47
CA ARG A 64 -3.28 26.65 19.79
C ARG A 64 -2.03 27.43 20.23
N ARG A 65 -2.03 28.71 19.87
CA ARG A 65 -1.33 29.77 20.60
C ARG A 65 -2.00 29.98 21.95
#